data_AF-A0A9W7KMW5-F1
#
_entry.id   AF-A0A9W7KMW5-F1
#
_cell.length_a   1.000
_cell.length_b   1.000
_cell.length_c   1.000
_cell.angle_alpha   90.00
_cell.angle_beta   90.00
_cell.angle_gamma   90.00
#
_symmetry.space_group_name_H-M   'P 1'
#
loop_
_entity.id
_entity.type
_entity.pdbx_description
1 polymer ?
#
loop_
_entity_poly.entity_id
_entity_poly.type
_entity_poly.pdbx_seq_one_letter_code
_entity_poly.pdbx_strand_id
1 'polypeptide(L)'
;MESRMNSTAIVPFDAGPFRELASSPLGEGLWSLLNGHDALIRMETATYLGRPAVEPLSPELLQRFGDAVRQDRVKQMIGRMVRQILEARGYRIDRQNVRISMPTNIFASGTRYTAAHAPATITAA
;
A
#
# COMPACT_ATOMS: atom_id res chain seq x y z
N MET A 1 -36.15 1.71 -4.82
CA MET A 1 -35.06 0.73 -4.99
C MET A 1 -33.76 1.52 -4.97
N GLU A 2 -33.27 1.75 -3.76
CA GLU A 2 -32.30 2.82 -3.48
C GLU A 2 -30.90 2.44 -3.99
N SER A 3 -30.39 3.34 -4.82
CA SER A 3 -29.04 3.38 -5.35
C SER A 3 -28.02 3.30 -4.22
N ARG A 4 -27.37 2.16 -4.07
CA ARG A 4 -26.08 2.04 -3.36
C ARG A 4 -24.95 2.21 -4.36
N MET A 5 -24.90 3.34 -5.05
CA MET A 5 -23.61 3.90 -5.45
C MET A 5 -22.94 4.35 -4.15
N ASN A 6 -22.21 3.42 -3.50
CA ASN A 6 -21.18 3.80 -2.56
C ASN A 6 -20.19 4.63 -3.36
N SER A 7 -20.35 5.96 -3.27
CA SER A 7 -19.33 6.91 -3.66
C SER A 7 -18.09 6.53 -2.86
N THR A 8 -17.14 5.84 -3.51
CA THR A 8 -15.81 5.59 -2.95
C THR A 8 -15.14 6.94 -2.87
N ALA A 9 -15.49 7.72 -1.84
CA ALA A 9 -14.76 8.91 -1.48
C ALA A 9 -13.34 8.44 -1.20
N ILE A 10 -12.41 8.73 -2.11
CA ILE A 10 -10.99 8.54 -1.85
C ILE A 10 -10.69 9.44 -0.66
N VAL A 11 -10.56 8.85 0.52
CA VAL A 11 -10.19 9.56 1.73
C VAL A 11 -8.87 10.27 1.42
N PRO A 12 -8.74 11.59 1.66
CA PRO A 12 -7.49 12.28 1.41
C PRO A 12 -6.36 11.66 2.24
N PHE A 13 -5.15 11.64 1.69
CA PHE A 13 -3.98 11.17 2.43
C PHE A 13 -3.72 12.06 3.65
N ASP A 14 -3.67 11.47 4.85
CA ASP A 14 -3.21 12.15 6.06
C ASP A 14 -1.67 12.18 6.05
N ALA A 15 -1.16 13.21 5.40
CA ALA A 15 0.26 13.34 5.11
C ALA A 15 1.14 13.57 6.35
N GLY A 16 0.61 14.07 7.46
CA GLY A 16 1.40 14.37 8.67
C GLY A 16 2.71 15.13 8.36
N PRO A 17 3.90 14.55 8.61
CA PRO A 17 5.19 15.21 8.34
C PRO A 17 5.57 15.23 6.84
N PHE A 18 4.79 14.63 5.95
CA PHE A 18 5.06 14.56 4.51
C PHE A 18 4.26 15.57 3.69
N ARG A 19 3.59 16.54 4.32
CA ARG A 19 2.64 17.47 3.64
C ARG A 19 3.20 18.10 2.36
N GLU A 20 4.40 18.67 2.42
CA GLU A 20 5.04 19.29 1.24
C GLU A 20 5.25 18.29 0.11
N LEU A 21 5.79 17.10 0.43
CA LEU A 21 6.01 16.05 -0.56
C LEU A 21 4.69 15.47 -1.08
N ALA A 22 3.69 15.34 -0.23
CA ALA A 22 2.37 14.82 -0.57
C ALA A 22 1.60 15.75 -1.53
N SER A 23 1.76 17.08 -1.36
CA SER A 23 1.18 18.10 -2.24
C SER A 23 1.99 18.33 -3.53
N SER A 24 3.09 17.62 -3.72
CA SER A 24 3.84 17.66 -4.98
C SER A 24 3.18 16.77 -6.05
N PRO A 25 3.46 16.99 -7.35
CA PRO A 25 2.97 16.10 -8.41
C PRO A 25 3.37 14.63 -8.22
N LEU A 26 4.55 14.38 -7.63
CA LEU A 26 4.98 13.03 -7.26
C LEU A 26 4.10 12.44 -6.16
N GLY A 27 3.81 13.21 -5.11
CA GLY A 27 2.95 12.77 -4.00
C GLY A 27 1.53 12.46 -4.44
N GLU A 28 0.93 13.33 -5.24
CA GLU A 28 -0.41 13.14 -5.82
C GLU A 28 -0.44 11.93 -6.75
N GLY A 29 0.57 11.78 -7.61
CA GLY A 29 0.71 10.63 -8.50
C GLY A 29 0.84 9.31 -7.75
N LEU A 30 1.63 9.28 -6.67
CA LEU A 30 1.77 8.12 -5.79
C LEU A 30 0.45 7.77 -5.12
N TRP A 31 -0.26 8.76 -4.55
CA TRP A 31 -1.55 8.51 -3.91
C TRP A 31 -2.59 7.96 -4.89
N SER A 32 -2.65 8.53 -6.09
CA SER A 32 -3.51 8.06 -7.17
C SER A 32 -3.17 6.61 -7.59
N LEU A 33 -1.89 6.29 -7.80
CA LEU A 33 -1.44 4.94 -8.16
C LEU A 33 -1.81 3.92 -7.08
N LEU A 34 -1.53 4.22 -5.81
CA LEU A 34 -1.71 3.28 -4.70
C LEU A 34 -3.18 2.98 -4.40
N ASN A 35 -4.10 3.90 -4.73
CA ASN A 35 -5.54 3.66 -4.66
C ASN A 35 -6.11 3.00 -5.92
N GLY A 36 -5.29 2.75 -6.94
CA GLY A 36 -5.67 2.03 -8.15
C GLY A 36 -5.96 0.56 -7.87
N HIS A 37 -6.89 -0.02 -8.65
CA HIS A 37 -7.34 -1.40 -8.50
C HIS A 37 -6.18 -2.42 -8.45
N ASP A 38 -5.21 -2.31 -9.35
CA ASP A 38 -4.10 -3.27 -9.44
C ASP A 38 -3.14 -3.15 -8.25
N ALA A 39 -2.88 -1.94 -7.76
CA ALA A 39 -2.09 -1.72 -6.57
C ALA A 39 -2.76 -2.34 -5.34
N LEU A 40 -4.09 -2.17 -5.21
CA LEU A 40 -4.88 -2.77 -4.15
C LEU A 40 -4.79 -4.31 -4.19
N ILE A 41 -5.03 -4.94 -5.34
CA ILE A 41 -4.92 -6.40 -5.49
C ILE A 41 -3.54 -6.89 -5.09
N ARG A 42 -2.48 -6.20 -5.51
CA ARG A 42 -1.09 -6.58 -5.17
C ARG A 42 -0.83 -6.49 -3.67
N MET A 43 -1.25 -5.41 -3.01
CA MET A 43 -1.08 -5.24 -1.57
C MET A 43 -1.85 -6.30 -0.77
N GLU A 44 -3.08 -6.61 -1.16
CA GLU A 44 -3.91 -7.63 -0.51
C GLU A 44 -3.34 -9.04 -0.74
N THR A 45 -2.87 -9.33 -1.95
CA THR A 45 -2.20 -10.60 -2.26
C THR A 45 -0.91 -10.78 -1.46
N ALA A 46 -0.06 -9.74 -1.38
CA ALA A 46 1.13 -9.79 -0.54
C ALA A 46 0.78 -10.00 0.94
N THR A 47 -0.28 -9.35 1.42
CA THR A 47 -0.80 -9.52 2.78
C THR A 47 -1.25 -10.96 3.02
N TYR A 48 -2.04 -11.56 2.12
CA TYR A 48 -2.46 -12.96 2.19
C TYR A 48 -1.27 -13.94 2.22
N LEU A 49 -0.22 -13.66 1.46
CA LEU A 49 1.00 -14.47 1.43
C LEU A 49 1.94 -14.22 2.62
N GLY A 50 1.57 -13.38 3.59
CA GLY A 50 2.41 -13.04 4.73
C GLY A 50 3.68 -12.28 4.33
N ARG A 51 3.62 -11.48 3.26
CA ARG A 51 4.72 -10.65 2.76
C ARG A 51 4.47 -9.16 3.04
N PRO A 52 5.52 -8.32 3.05
CA PRO A 52 5.33 -6.87 3.17
C PRO A 52 4.45 -6.31 2.05
N ALA A 53 3.44 -5.52 2.40
CA ALA A 53 2.46 -5.02 1.41
C ALA A 53 3.08 -4.10 0.34
N VAL A 54 4.18 -3.42 0.65
CA VAL A 54 4.91 -2.54 -0.29
C VAL A 54 5.73 -3.32 -1.33
N GLU A 55 6.06 -4.58 -1.04
CA GLU A 55 6.98 -5.38 -1.85
C GLU A 55 6.58 -5.50 -3.33
N PRO A 56 5.34 -5.88 -3.70
CA PRO A 56 4.93 -6.04 -5.10
C PRO A 56 4.75 -4.71 -5.85
N LEU A 57 4.83 -3.57 -5.17
CA LEU A 57 4.64 -2.25 -5.79
C LEU A 57 5.91 -1.74 -6.47
N SER A 58 7.08 -2.25 -6.09
CA SER A 58 8.39 -1.76 -6.56
C SER A 58 8.51 -1.65 -8.09
N PRO A 59 8.10 -2.64 -8.91
CA PRO A 59 8.27 -2.57 -10.37
C PRO A 59 7.48 -1.41 -11.00
N GLU A 60 6.22 -1.24 -10.60
CA GLU A 60 5.33 -0.24 -11.17
C GLU A 60 5.67 1.17 -10.68
N LEU A 61 6.09 1.30 -9.41
CA LEU A 61 6.62 2.55 -8.88
C LEU A 61 7.84 3.03 -9.67
N LEU A 62 8.79 2.13 -9.95
CA LEU A 62 9.95 2.45 -10.79
C LEU A 62 9.56 2.77 -12.23
N GLN A 63 8.64 2.00 -12.82
CA GLN A 63 8.19 2.21 -14.19
C GLN A 63 7.54 3.58 -14.36
N ARG A 64 6.72 4.02 -13.41
CA ARG A 64 5.92 5.25 -13.53
C ARG A 64 6.66 6.51 -13.05
N PHE A 65 7.51 6.39 -12.04
CA PHE A 65 8.12 7.54 -11.36
C PHE A 65 9.66 7.55 -11.42
N GLY A 66 10.27 6.56 -12.06
CA GLY A 66 11.73 6.47 -12.21
C GLY A 66 12.46 6.39 -10.86
N ASP A 67 13.66 6.97 -10.78
CA ASP A 67 14.48 6.89 -9.58
C ASP A 67 14.00 7.79 -8.42
N ALA A 68 13.02 8.67 -8.64
CA ALA A 68 12.48 9.52 -7.59
C ALA A 68 11.94 8.69 -6.40
N VAL A 69 11.36 7.52 -6.66
CA VAL A 69 10.83 6.62 -5.62
C VAL A 69 11.91 5.87 -4.84
N ARG A 70 13.18 5.95 -5.26
CA ARG A 70 14.29 5.34 -4.51
C ARG A 70 14.69 6.17 -3.29
N GLN A 71 14.36 7.47 -3.28
CA GLN A 71 14.69 8.38 -2.20
C GLN A 71 14.02 7.92 -0.90
N ASP A 72 14.78 7.90 0.20
CA ASP A 72 14.29 7.37 1.48
C ASP A 72 13.04 8.08 1.98
N ARG A 73 12.97 9.41 1.81
CA ARG A 73 11.79 10.19 2.20
C ARG A 73 10.54 9.79 1.43
N VAL A 74 10.68 9.50 0.14
CA VAL A 74 9.57 9.03 -0.71
C VAL A 74 9.14 7.64 -0.31
N LYS A 75 10.07 6.71 -0.06
CA LYS A 75 9.76 5.36 0.42
C LYS A 75 9.02 5.37 1.76
N GLN A 76 9.42 6.23 2.69
CA GLN A 76 8.73 6.41 3.97
C GLN A 76 7.29 6.92 3.78
N MET A 77 7.08 7.87 2.87
CA MET A 77 5.75 8.37 2.53
C MET A 77 4.89 7.27 1.92
N ILE A 78 5.44 6.49 0.97
CA ILE A 78 4.74 5.33 0.37
C ILE A 78 4.32 4.34 1.45
N GLY A 79 5.21 4.02 2.40
CA GLY A 79 4.86 3.14 3.53
C GLY A 79 3.70 3.68 4.37
N ARG A 80 3.65 5.00 4.62
CA ARG A 80 2.53 5.65 5.34
C ARG A 80 1.24 5.63 4.51
N MET A 81 1.31 5.88 3.21
CA MET A 81 0.17 5.80 2.30
C MET A 81 -0.43 4.39 2.28
N VAL A 82 0.42 3.37 2.10
CA VAL A 82 0.02 1.96 2.13
C VAL A 82 -0.64 1.59 3.46
N ARG A 83 -0.07 2.05 4.58
CA ARG A 83 -0.67 1.84 5.90
C ARG A 83 -2.08 2.43 5.98
N GLN A 84 -2.24 3.70 5.60
CA GLN A 84 -3.55 4.35 5.65
C GLN A 84 -4.58 3.63 4.78
N ILE A 85 -4.19 3.23 3.56
CA ILE A 85 -5.06 2.49 2.64
C ILE A 85 -5.50 1.16 3.27
N LEU A 86 -4.57 0.38 3.80
CA LEU A 86 -4.88 -0.94 4.36
C LEU A 86 -5.66 -0.84 5.68
N GLU A 87 -5.33 0.09 6.57
CA GLU A 87 -6.10 0.32 7.81
C GLU A 87 -7.54 0.77 7.49
N ALA A 88 -7.74 1.64 6.51
CA ALA A 88 -9.08 2.04 6.03
C ALA A 88 -9.89 0.87 5.45
N ARG A 89 -9.20 -0.17 4.95
CA ARG A 89 -9.80 -1.42 4.43
C ARG A 89 -9.94 -2.51 5.51
N GLY A 90 -9.64 -2.21 6.77
CA GLY A 90 -9.81 -3.13 7.89
C GLY A 90 -8.65 -4.12 8.10
N TYR A 91 -7.51 -3.91 7.45
CA TYR A 91 -6.29 -4.67 7.76
C TYR A 91 -5.60 -4.10 9.01
N ARG A 92 -4.89 -4.96 9.74
CA ARG A 92 -4.09 -4.57 10.91
C ARG A 92 -2.63 -4.95 10.71
N ILE A 93 -1.74 -4.21 11.34
CA ILE A 93 -0.31 -4.53 11.33
C ILE A 93 -0.11 -5.88 12.03
N ASP A 94 0.54 -6.81 11.33
CA ASP A 94 1.02 -8.09 11.87
C ASP A 94 2.46 -7.95 12.35
N ARG A 95 3.35 -7.46 11.47
CA ARG A 95 4.77 -7.28 11.78
C ARG A 95 5.38 -6.14 10.98
N GLN A 96 6.16 -5.31 11.66
CA GLN A 96 6.92 -4.21 11.03
C GLN A 96 8.38 -4.61 10.77
N ASN A 97 9.06 -3.84 9.92
CA ASN A 97 10.49 -4.00 9.60
C ASN A 97 10.83 -5.40 9.06
N VAL A 98 9.91 -6.00 8.31
CA VAL A 98 10.12 -7.31 7.71
C VAL A 98 11.00 -7.13 6.48
N ARG A 99 12.14 -7.83 6.46
CA ARG A 99 13.14 -7.72 5.40
C ARG A 99 12.60 -8.22 4.06
N ILE A 100 12.87 -7.44 3.01
CA ILE A 100 12.59 -7.80 1.61
C ILE A 100 13.93 -8.25 1.01
N SER A 101 14.00 -9.52 0.61
CA SER A 101 15.27 -10.14 0.15
C SER A 101 15.53 -9.98 -1.34
N MET A 102 14.55 -9.53 -2.12
CA MET A 102 14.67 -9.38 -3.57
C MET A 102 15.60 -8.21 -3.93
N PRO A 103 16.78 -8.43 -4.55
CA PRO A 103 17.78 -7.39 -4.76
C PRO A 103 17.33 -6.24 -5.66
N THR A 104 16.39 -6.50 -6.55
CA THR A 104 15.83 -5.50 -7.49
C THR A 104 14.75 -4.62 -6.84
N ASN A 105 14.34 -4.92 -5.59
CA ASN A 105 13.31 -4.16 -4.90
C ASN A 105 13.86 -2.84 -4.34
N ILE A 106 13.10 -1.75 -4.47
CA ILE A 106 13.49 -0.43 -3.93
C ILE A 106 13.35 -0.36 -2.40
N PHE A 107 12.57 -1.25 -1.79
CA PHE A 107 12.35 -1.32 -0.35
C PHE A 107 13.26 -2.39 0.26
N ALA A 108 14.07 -2.00 1.26
CA ALA A 108 14.87 -2.95 2.03
C ALA A 108 14.02 -3.76 3.04
N SER A 109 12.91 -3.17 3.48
CA SER A 109 11.96 -3.76 4.43
C SER A 109 10.58 -3.11 4.27
N GLY A 110 9.55 -3.76 4.82
CA GLY A 110 8.21 -3.19 4.89
C GLY A 110 7.36 -3.78 6.02
N THR A 111 6.07 -3.48 5.98
CA THR A 111 5.09 -3.93 6.98
C THR A 111 4.24 -5.07 6.41
N ARG A 112 4.15 -6.17 7.16
CA ARG A 112 3.17 -7.23 6.97
C ARG A 112 1.87 -6.85 7.68
N TYR A 113 0.76 -7.22 7.07
CA TYR A 113 -0.57 -7.02 7.61
C TYR A 113 -1.28 -8.37 7.78
N THR A 114 -2.39 -8.35 8.50
CA THR A 114 -3.35 -9.44 8.58
C THR A 114 -4.76 -8.87 8.43
N ALA A 115 -5.67 -9.63 7.82
CA ALA A 115 -7.06 -9.22 7.74
C ALA A 115 -7.70 -9.28 9.14
N ALA A 116 -8.49 -8.27 9.52
CA ALA A 116 -9.22 -8.29 10.79
C ALA A 116 -10.29 -9.39 10.87
N HIS A 117 -10.64 -10.00 9.74
CA HIS A 117 -11.37 -11.25 9.64
C HIS A 117 -10.56 -12.18 8.73
N ALA A 118 -10.12 -13.32 9.26
CA ALA A 118 -9.66 -14.41 8.40
C ALA A 118 -10.79 -14.75 7.42
N PRO A 119 -10.51 -15.08 6.14
CA PRO A 119 -11.52 -15.76 5.34
C PRO A 119 -11.95 -17.00 6.13
N ALA A 120 -13.26 -17.16 6.31
CA ALA A 120 -13.82 -18.35 6.94
C ALA A 120 -13.10 -19.56 6.34
N THR A 121 -12.52 -20.40 7.20
CA THR A 121 -11.87 -21.64 6.80
C THR A 121 -12.81 -22.34 5.82
N ILE A 122 -12.40 -22.47 4.56
CA ILE A 122 -13.08 -23.38 3.64
C ILE A 122 -12.71 -24.76 4.15
N THR A 123 -13.50 -25.29 5.08
CA THR A 123 -13.47 -26.70 5.43
C THR A 123 -13.93 -27.43 4.18
N ALA A 124 -12.97 -27.95 3.41
CA ALA A 124 -13.24 -28.94 2.39
C ALA A 124 -13.84 -30.16 3.10
N ALA A 125 -15.10 -30.45 2.76
CA ALA A 125 -15.81 -31.67 3.14
C ALA A 125 -15.41 -32.83 2.23
#